data_AF-A0A9W9AWP9-F1
#
_entry.id   AF-A0A9W9AWP9-F1
#
_cell.length_a   1.000
_cell.length_b   1.000
_cell.length_c   1.000
_cell.angle_alpha   90.00
_cell.angle_beta   90.00
_cell.angle_gamma   90.00
#
_symmetry.space_group_name_H-M   'P 1'
#
loop_
_entity.id
_entity.type
_entity.pdbx_description
1 polymer ?
#
loop_
_entity_poly.entity_id
_entity_poly.type
_entity_poly.pdbx_seq_one_letter_code
_entity_poly.pdbx_strand_id
1 'polypeptide(L)'
;MLNLLVGVVVAILSVLYAYRTTISRERIVHDVHGQIEVCNHFFSSSLIQQYSFLQVVNLLDFSVIGTNGSFRDVPDYQHFNPTNHTTPFFQVFDDAFLDVIGSNPSLNAVSSDPSFAFAHEAPVWVPNTDEIFFCSNAGGDLGRSNVEHNNQVAKLSMREVALAMAEGPGDVNVTYHKIDLPESVQMTNGGTGLYKGQILLTNEGRGHRPANLVLMNTRSPYNVTVLLDHFYGRQFNSLNDVKVHSSGNIFFTDVPYGYYQHFKPEPRLPNQVYSFNPRTGAIRVVADQLNKPNGLTFSRDYKTVYVADTGSLIGKFGHNPTLPATIQVYDVDSETLAFKNKRVFAYADSGAADGLGIDEFGNVYGACFDGVNVWNPSGTLIGKFFLGTKSANFAFAGKGRLVILAENKIYLAQINVSGMSLMYG
;
A
#
# COMPACT_ATOMS: atom_id res chain seq x y z
N MET A 1 37.87 12.85 -17.97
CA MET A 1 36.40 12.89 -17.77
C MET A 1 35.99 13.44 -16.40
N LEU A 2 36.70 13.15 -15.30
CA LEU A 2 36.36 13.68 -13.96
C LEU A 2 36.47 15.22 -13.85
N ASN A 3 37.42 15.85 -14.56
CA ASN A 3 37.61 17.31 -14.53
C ASN A 3 36.58 18.11 -15.35
N LEU A 4 35.85 17.47 -16.28
CA LEU A 4 34.78 18.14 -17.03
C LEU A 4 33.47 18.17 -16.22
N LEU A 5 33.19 17.14 -15.43
CA LEU A 5 31.99 17.07 -14.57
C LEU A 5 32.03 18.13 -13.45
N VAL A 6 33.20 18.35 -12.85
CA VAL A 6 33.39 19.36 -11.80
C VAL A 6 33.19 20.77 -12.37
N GLY A 7 33.64 21.03 -13.61
CA GLY A 7 33.45 22.32 -14.28
C GLY A 7 31.98 22.65 -14.57
N VAL A 8 31.17 21.66 -14.92
CA VAL A 8 29.74 21.85 -15.21
C VAL A 8 28.92 22.06 -13.94
N VAL A 9 29.21 21.33 -12.86
CA VAL A 9 28.54 21.52 -11.56
C VAL A 9 28.89 22.89 -10.95
N VAL A 10 30.14 23.34 -11.07
CA VAL A 10 30.56 24.68 -10.64
C VAL A 10 29.89 25.77 -11.49
N ALA A 11 29.71 25.56 -12.80
CA ALA A 11 29.00 26.50 -13.66
C ALA A 11 27.50 26.61 -13.32
N ILE A 12 26.82 25.47 -13.06
CA ILE A 12 25.40 25.44 -12.68
C ILE A 12 25.17 26.11 -11.31
N LEU A 13 26.05 25.85 -10.33
CA LEU A 13 25.98 26.52 -9.02
C LEU A 13 26.29 28.02 -9.11
N SER A 14 27.22 28.43 -10.00
CA SER A 14 27.55 29.85 -10.21
C SER A 14 26.41 30.62 -10.87
N VAL A 15 25.69 29.98 -11.80
CA VAL A 15 24.49 30.55 -12.43
C VAL A 15 23.36 30.65 -11.42
N LEU A 16 23.06 29.60 -10.66
CA LEU A 16 22.03 29.62 -9.61
C LEU A 16 22.33 30.65 -8.50
N TYR A 17 23.61 30.88 -8.18
CA TYR A 17 24.03 31.90 -7.21
C TYR A 17 23.94 33.33 -7.77
N ALA A 18 24.27 33.55 -9.05
CA ALA A 18 24.14 34.85 -9.71
C ALA A 18 22.67 35.30 -9.86
N TYR A 19 21.73 34.35 -10.03
CA TYR A 19 20.28 34.64 -10.10
C TYR A 19 19.65 35.06 -8.76
N ARG A 20 20.33 34.90 -7.61
CA ARG A 20 19.85 35.35 -6.29
C ARG A 20 20.13 36.82 -6.00
N THR A 21 20.96 37.49 -6.79
CA THR A 21 21.35 38.89 -6.54
C THR A 21 21.32 39.70 -7.83
N THR A 22 20.38 40.66 -7.89
CA THR A 22 20.36 41.86 -8.77
C THR A 22 19.42 41.86 -10.00
N ILE A 23 18.23 42.42 -9.77
CA ILE A 23 17.31 43.26 -10.59
C ILE A 23 17.70 43.56 -12.07
N SER A 24 16.83 43.21 -13.04
CA SER A 24 15.89 44.10 -13.78
C SER A 24 15.25 43.35 -14.98
N ARG A 25 13.98 43.65 -15.30
CA ARG A 25 13.03 42.72 -15.94
C ARG A 25 12.83 42.85 -17.46
N GLU A 26 13.69 43.55 -18.22
CA GLU A 26 13.30 43.94 -19.60
C GLU A 26 14.33 43.70 -20.73
N ARG A 27 15.32 42.81 -20.57
CA ARG A 27 16.28 42.56 -21.67
C ARG A 27 16.78 41.14 -21.86
N ILE A 28 15.94 40.14 -21.55
CA ILE A 28 16.30 38.72 -21.71
C ILE A 28 15.13 37.97 -22.33
N VAL A 29 14.85 38.22 -23.61
CA VAL A 29 13.86 37.41 -24.37
C VAL A 29 14.43 36.86 -25.67
N HIS A 30 15.55 37.38 -26.18
CA HIS A 30 16.08 36.93 -27.49
C HIS A 30 17.33 36.04 -27.45
N ASP A 31 18.10 36.00 -26.35
CA ASP A 31 19.38 35.27 -26.30
C ASP A 31 19.31 33.92 -25.56
N VAL A 32 18.17 33.62 -24.91
CA VAL A 32 17.99 32.41 -24.09
C VAL A 32 17.38 31.25 -24.89
N HIS A 33 16.70 31.52 -26.01
CA HIS A 33 16.14 30.44 -26.85
C HIS A 33 17.22 29.68 -27.62
N GLY A 34 18.27 30.34 -28.11
CA GLY A 34 19.33 29.69 -28.89
C GLY A 34 20.25 28.77 -28.08
N GLN A 35 20.46 29.03 -26.79
CA GLN A 35 21.33 28.19 -25.94
C GLN A 35 20.59 27.04 -25.23
N ILE A 36 19.26 27.13 -25.09
CA ILE A 36 18.43 26.04 -24.57
C ILE A 36 18.26 24.92 -25.61
N GLU A 37 18.14 25.26 -26.91
CA GLU A 37 18.05 24.24 -27.97
C GLU A 37 19.34 23.42 -28.12
N VAL A 38 20.51 24.04 -27.91
CA VAL A 38 21.81 23.35 -27.97
C VAL A 38 22.04 22.45 -26.75
N CYS A 39 21.51 22.82 -25.57
CA CYS A 39 21.51 21.92 -24.42
C CYS A 39 20.55 20.74 -24.64
N ASN A 40 19.35 20.97 -25.21
CA ASN A 40 18.38 19.91 -25.48
C ASN A 40 18.84 18.89 -26.52
N HIS A 41 19.74 19.27 -27.44
CA HIS A 41 20.28 18.33 -28.44
C HIS A 41 21.49 17.50 -27.97
N PHE A 42 22.15 17.89 -26.88
CA PHE A 42 23.32 17.18 -26.32
C PHE A 42 22.98 16.18 -25.20
N PHE A 43 21.75 16.19 -24.68
CA PHE A 43 21.26 15.15 -23.77
C PHE A 43 20.65 14.01 -24.60
N SER A 44 21.50 13.03 -24.87
CA SER A 44 21.20 11.82 -25.65
C SER A 44 19.94 11.09 -25.18
N SER A 45 19.33 10.39 -26.13
CA SER A 45 18.23 9.42 -26.01
C SER A 45 18.31 8.43 -24.83
N SER A 46 19.47 8.28 -24.20
CA SER A 46 19.70 7.46 -23.01
C SER A 46 19.22 8.09 -21.69
N LEU A 47 19.25 9.43 -21.55
CA LEU A 47 18.73 10.14 -20.37
C LEU A 47 17.21 10.31 -20.43
N ILE A 48 16.65 10.51 -21.62
CA ILE A 48 15.19 10.60 -21.83
C ILE A 48 14.52 9.23 -21.60
N GLN A 49 15.18 8.12 -21.93
CA GLN A 49 14.72 6.78 -21.54
C GLN A 49 14.79 6.52 -20.03
N GLN A 50 15.66 7.22 -19.29
CA GLN A 50 15.86 7.03 -17.85
C GLN A 50 14.77 7.69 -16.99
N TYR A 51 13.83 8.44 -17.59
CA TYR A 51 12.74 9.13 -16.89
C TYR A 51 11.34 8.88 -17.48
N SER A 52 11.17 7.95 -18.42
CA SER A 52 9.81 7.66 -18.97
C SER A 52 8.85 7.18 -17.88
N PHE A 53 9.34 6.45 -16.89
CA PHE A 53 8.57 5.97 -15.74
C PHE A 53 8.37 7.02 -14.64
N LEU A 54 8.84 8.27 -14.79
CA LEU A 54 8.64 9.35 -13.81
C LEU A 54 7.79 10.47 -14.43
N GLN A 55 6.60 10.69 -13.88
CA GLN A 55 5.64 11.67 -14.40
C GLN A 55 5.36 12.75 -13.36
N VAL A 56 5.96 13.93 -13.55
CA VAL A 56 5.75 15.08 -12.67
C VAL A 56 4.46 15.79 -13.06
N VAL A 57 3.56 15.97 -12.09
CA VAL A 57 2.26 16.62 -12.26
C VAL A 57 2.25 17.92 -11.47
N ASN A 58 2.23 19.04 -12.19
CA ASN A 58 2.01 20.34 -11.57
C ASN A 58 0.53 20.54 -11.27
N LEU A 59 0.15 20.45 -9.99
CA LEU A 59 -1.25 20.56 -9.56
C LEU A 59 -1.91 21.90 -9.91
N LEU A 60 -1.13 22.97 -10.14
CA LEU A 60 -1.70 24.25 -10.58
C LEU A 60 -2.32 24.15 -11.98
N ASP A 61 -1.73 23.34 -12.86
CA ASP A 61 -2.24 23.13 -14.23
C ASP A 61 -3.57 22.36 -14.23
N PHE A 62 -3.86 21.64 -13.15
CA PHE A 62 -5.07 20.85 -12.96
C PHE A 62 -6.01 21.42 -11.90
N SER A 63 -5.72 22.61 -11.36
CA SER A 63 -6.62 23.31 -10.43
C SER A 63 -7.93 23.71 -11.12
N VAL A 64 -7.89 23.93 -12.44
CA VAL A 64 -9.06 24.21 -13.27
C VAL A 64 -8.99 23.38 -14.55
N ILE A 65 -9.85 22.38 -14.66
CA ILE A 65 -9.82 21.42 -15.77
C ILE A 65 -10.74 21.84 -16.94
N GLY A 66 -11.76 22.65 -16.66
CA GLY A 66 -12.75 23.04 -17.67
C GLY A 66 -13.77 21.94 -18.01
N THR A 67 -14.66 22.24 -18.97
CA THR A 67 -15.81 21.38 -19.33
C THR A 67 -15.42 20.09 -20.04
N ASN A 68 -14.20 19.99 -20.55
CA ASN A 68 -13.70 18.83 -21.30
C ASN A 68 -12.86 17.88 -20.42
N GLY A 69 -12.90 18.07 -19.10
CA GLY A 69 -12.22 17.20 -18.14
C GLY A 69 -12.79 15.79 -18.14
N SER A 70 -11.99 14.81 -18.56
CA SER A 70 -12.44 13.44 -18.75
C SER A 70 -12.72 12.71 -17.43
N PHE A 71 -11.98 13.00 -16.35
CA PHE A 71 -12.09 12.34 -15.03
C PHE A 71 -13.28 12.83 -14.17
N ARG A 72 -14.35 13.34 -14.77
CA ARG A 72 -15.56 13.82 -14.05
C ARG A 72 -16.66 12.79 -13.92
N ASP A 73 -16.69 11.80 -14.80
CA ASP A 73 -17.91 11.04 -15.02
C ASP A 73 -17.94 9.72 -14.23
N VAL A 74 -16.79 9.06 -14.02
CA VAL A 74 -16.74 7.80 -13.26
C VAL A 74 -15.41 7.61 -12.49
N PRO A 75 -15.33 7.99 -11.20
CA PRO A 75 -14.09 7.96 -10.40
C PRO A 75 -13.43 6.58 -10.29
N ASP A 76 -14.21 5.51 -10.38
CA ASP A 76 -13.73 4.14 -10.19
C ASP A 76 -13.05 3.54 -11.42
N TYR A 77 -13.36 4.04 -12.62
CA TYR A 77 -12.83 3.49 -13.88
C TYR A 77 -11.88 4.44 -14.59
N GLN A 78 -11.92 5.73 -14.25
CA GLN A 78 -11.04 6.73 -14.83
C GLN A 78 -10.14 7.34 -13.77
N HIS A 79 -8.96 6.74 -13.63
CA HIS A 79 -7.93 7.23 -12.73
C HIS A 79 -7.34 8.57 -13.20
N PHE A 80 -6.85 9.36 -12.25
CA PHE A 80 -6.20 10.64 -12.54
C PHE A 80 -4.81 10.43 -13.17
N ASN A 81 -4.77 10.22 -14.49
CA ASN A 81 -3.57 10.11 -15.30
C ASN A 81 -3.50 11.24 -16.34
N PRO A 82 -3.27 12.49 -15.92
CA PRO A 82 -3.31 13.65 -16.81
C PRO A 82 -2.19 13.69 -17.86
N THR A 83 -1.07 12.98 -17.62
CA THR A 83 0.03 12.87 -18.59
C THR A 83 -0.22 11.78 -19.64
N ASN A 84 -1.31 11.02 -19.52
CA ASN A 84 -1.70 9.93 -20.40
C ASN A 84 -0.55 8.92 -20.62
N HIS A 85 0.26 8.70 -19.58
CA HIS A 85 1.42 7.82 -19.67
C HIS A 85 1.00 6.36 -19.53
N THR A 86 1.72 5.44 -20.19
CA THR A 86 1.51 4.00 -20.06
C THR A 86 1.95 3.53 -18.69
N THR A 87 1.14 2.68 -18.06
CA THR A 87 1.39 2.10 -16.73
C THR A 87 2.28 0.86 -16.79
N PRO A 88 3.06 0.56 -15.73
CA PRO A 88 3.16 1.31 -14.47
C PRO A 88 4.18 2.48 -14.53
N PHE A 89 4.01 3.49 -13.69
CA PHE A 89 4.94 4.62 -13.54
C PHE A 89 4.84 5.28 -12.14
N PHE A 90 5.79 6.14 -11.80
CA PHE A 90 5.77 6.99 -10.62
C PHE A 90 5.11 8.33 -10.97
N GLN A 91 3.99 8.64 -10.31
CA GLN A 91 3.32 9.92 -10.46
C GLN A 91 3.75 10.85 -9.32
N VAL A 92 4.41 11.96 -9.64
CA VAL A 92 5.01 12.88 -8.66
C VAL A 92 4.15 14.14 -8.57
N PHE A 93 3.68 14.48 -7.37
CA PHE A 93 2.95 15.71 -7.10
C PHE A 93 3.75 16.73 -6.30
N ASP A 94 4.74 16.26 -5.55
CA ASP A 94 5.62 17.07 -4.70
C ASP A 94 7.06 16.50 -4.75
N ASP A 95 8.05 17.38 -4.73
CA ASP A 95 9.48 17.01 -4.79
C ASP A 95 9.90 16.09 -3.64
N ALA A 96 9.21 16.12 -2.49
CA ALA A 96 9.45 15.21 -1.37
C ALA A 96 9.28 13.73 -1.75
N PHE A 97 8.51 13.42 -2.79
CA PHE A 97 8.38 12.04 -3.29
C PHE A 97 9.64 11.57 -4.05
N LEU A 98 10.48 12.49 -4.54
CA LEU A 98 11.77 12.14 -5.14
C LEU A 98 12.74 11.57 -4.09
N ASP A 99 12.66 12.03 -2.84
CA ASP A 99 13.42 11.47 -1.73
C ASP A 99 12.97 10.05 -1.36
N VAL A 100 11.68 9.75 -1.58
CA VAL A 100 11.09 8.42 -1.36
C VAL A 100 11.62 7.42 -2.38
N ILE A 101 11.55 7.75 -3.68
CA ILE A 101 11.89 6.83 -4.76
C ILE A 101 13.40 6.80 -5.05
N GLY A 102 14.14 7.88 -4.78
CA GLY A 102 15.58 7.97 -4.99
C GLY A 102 15.99 8.20 -6.44
N SER A 103 17.29 8.07 -6.70
CA SER A 103 17.91 8.43 -7.98
C SER A 103 17.84 7.34 -9.06
N ASN A 104 17.50 6.11 -8.71
CA ASN A 104 17.41 4.99 -9.64
C ASN A 104 16.21 4.08 -9.33
N PRO A 105 14.98 4.63 -9.33
CA PRO A 105 13.80 3.85 -8.98
C PRO A 105 13.42 2.90 -10.12
N SER A 106 12.73 1.81 -9.77
CA SER A 106 12.13 0.90 -10.75
C SER A 106 10.79 0.40 -10.25
N LEU A 107 9.86 0.07 -11.15
CA LEU A 107 8.56 -0.50 -10.82
C LEU A 107 8.19 -1.52 -11.91
N ASN A 108 8.28 -2.81 -11.58
CA ASN A 108 8.09 -3.90 -12.56
C ASN A 108 7.18 -4.97 -11.99
N ALA A 109 6.39 -5.63 -12.84
CA ALA A 109 5.71 -6.86 -12.47
C ALA A 109 6.74 -7.98 -12.29
N VAL A 110 6.61 -8.75 -11.20
CA VAL A 110 7.54 -9.83 -10.87
C VAL A 110 6.88 -11.21 -10.81
N SER A 111 5.55 -11.25 -10.84
CA SER A 111 4.75 -12.45 -10.94
C SER A 111 3.37 -12.08 -11.50
N SER A 112 2.81 -12.90 -12.38
CA SER A 112 1.51 -12.64 -13.03
C SER A 112 0.78 -13.93 -13.41
N ASP A 113 -0.54 -13.93 -13.20
CA ASP A 113 -1.46 -14.99 -13.63
C ASP A 113 -2.82 -14.35 -13.95
N PRO A 114 -3.12 -14.07 -15.23
CA PRO A 114 -4.36 -13.39 -15.60
C PRO A 114 -5.63 -14.19 -15.26
N SER A 115 -5.50 -15.48 -14.96
CA SER A 115 -6.62 -16.39 -14.68
C SER A 115 -6.98 -16.51 -13.20
N PHE A 116 -6.18 -15.91 -12.31
CA PHE A 116 -6.33 -16.06 -10.86
C PHE A 116 -5.88 -14.80 -10.12
N ALA A 117 -6.73 -14.26 -9.26
CA ALA A 117 -6.40 -13.14 -8.38
C ALA A 117 -5.57 -13.63 -7.17
N PHE A 118 -4.38 -14.16 -7.43
CA PHE A 118 -3.52 -14.84 -6.45
C PHE A 118 -2.86 -13.90 -5.44
N ALA A 119 -2.74 -12.61 -5.77
CA ALA A 119 -2.01 -11.59 -5.02
C ALA A 119 -2.95 -10.46 -4.60
N HIS A 120 -3.73 -10.71 -3.54
CA HIS A 120 -4.71 -9.75 -3.03
C HIS A 120 -4.23 -9.11 -1.72
N GLU A 121 -4.00 -9.92 -0.69
CA GLU A 121 -3.95 -9.44 0.70
C GLU A 121 -2.85 -10.14 1.54
N ALA A 122 -2.69 -9.72 2.80
CA ALA A 122 -1.67 -10.22 3.75
C ALA A 122 -0.20 -10.25 3.25
N PRO A 123 0.34 -9.23 2.56
CA PRO A 123 1.75 -9.21 2.23
C PRO A 123 2.59 -9.14 3.51
N VAL A 124 3.31 -10.21 3.83
CA VAL A 124 4.22 -10.29 5.00
C VAL A 124 5.58 -10.79 4.56
N TRP A 125 6.60 -9.95 4.73
CA TRP A 125 7.98 -10.33 4.39
C TRP A 125 8.64 -11.04 5.57
N VAL A 126 9.29 -12.17 5.28
CA VAL A 126 10.03 -12.98 6.25
C VAL A 126 11.53 -12.81 5.99
N PRO A 127 12.26 -12.01 6.78
CA PRO A 127 13.64 -11.66 6.49
C PRO A 127 14.59 -12.87 6.41
N ASN A 128 14.39 -13.87 7.28
CA ASN A 128 15.28 -15.01 7.40
C ASN A 128 15.27 -15.95 6.19
N THR A 129 14.20 -15.95 5.40
CA THR A 129 14.09 -16.73 4.16
C THR A 129 14.05 -15.85 2.91
N ASP A 130 13.95 -14.53 3.09
CA ASP A 130 13.71 -13.55 2.03
C ASP A 130 12.51 -13.90 1.14
N GLU A 131 11.40 -14.26 1.80
CA GLU A 131 10.14 -14.63 1.14
C GLU A 131 9.04 -13.63 1.52
N ILE A 132 8.19 -13.27 0.56
CA ILE A 132 6.95 -12.55 0.81
C ILE A 132 5.80 -13.56 0.82
N PHE A 133 5.03 -13.59 1.91
CA PHE A 133 3.79 -14.36 2.04
C PHE A 133 2.61 -13.46 1.71
N PHE A 134 1.54 -14.01 1.17
CA PHE A 134 0.31 -13.28 0.80
C PHE A 134 -0.84 -14.27 0.60
N CYS A 135 -2.05 -13.76 0.39
CA CYS A 135 -3.22 -14.56 0.05
C CYS A 135 -3.96 -14.04 -1.19
N SER A 136 -4.66 -14.97 -1.83
CA SER A 136 -5.53 -14.69 -2.97
C SER A 136 -6.82 -14.01 -2.54
N ASN A 137 -7.48 -13.35 -3.48
CA ASN A 137 -8.76 -12.70 -3.27
C ASN A 137 -9.82 -13.70 -2.77
N ALA A 138 -10.63 -13.28 -1.81
CA ALA A 138 -11.77 -14.03 -1.30
C ALA A 138 -13.03 -13.71 -2.11
N GLY A 139 -13.62 -14.72 -2.75
CA GLY A 139 -14.78 -14.52 -3.63
C GLY A 139 -14.42 -13.94 -5.01
N GLY A 140 -15.45 -13.57 -5.76
CA GLY A 140 -15.33 -13.06 -7.14
C GLY A 140 -14.91 -14.11 -8.16
N ASP A 141 -15.00 -13.76 -9.44
CA ASP A 141 -14.78 -14.71 -10.54
C ASP A 141 -13.32 -15.18 -10.61
N LEU A 142 -12.37 -14.28 -10.29
CA LEU A 142 -10.94 -14.58 -10.29
C LEU A 142 -10.41 -15.07 -8.94
N GLY A 143 -11.13 -14.96 -7.83
CA GLY A 143 -10.62 -15.37 -6.51
C GLY A 143 -10.68 -16.89 -6.26
N ARG A 144 -11.41 -17.65 -7.09
CA ARG A 144 -11.54 -19.13 -7.03
C ARG A 144 -11.92 -19.65 -5.64
N SER A 145 -12.65 -18.85 -4.87
CA SER A 145 -13.08 -19.14 -3.52
C SER A 145 -14.53 -18.68 -3.33
N ASN A 146 -15.25 -19.34 -2.42
CA ASN A 146 -16.67 -19.08 -2.12
C ASN A 146 -17.03 -19.79 -0.81
N VAL A 147 -18.32 -19.88 -0.48
CA VAL A 147 -18.76 -20.59 0.73
C VAL A 147 -18.25 -22.04 0.80
N GLU A 148 -18.04 -22.71 -0.34
CA GLU A 148 -17.57 -24.10 -0.43
C GLU A 148 -16.06 -24.25 -0.63
N HIS A 149 -15.36 -23.21 -1.13
CA HIS A 149 -13.92 -23.23 -1.42
C HIS A 149 -13.14 -22.14 -0.68
N ASN A 150 -12.07 -22.51 0.00
CA ASN A 150 -11.22 -21.57 0.72
C ASN A 150 -10.34 -20.77 -0.26
N ASN A 151 -9.92 -19.55 0.12
CA ASN A 151 -8.88 -18.83 -0.62
C ASN A 151 -7.50 -19.48 -0.38
N GLN A 152 -6.49 -19.03 -1.13
CA GLN A 152 -5.16 -19.63 -1.11
C GLN A 152 -4.17 -18.70 -0.43
N VAL A 153 -3.38 -19.25 0.49
CA VAL A 153 -2.18 -18.59 1.01
C VAL A 153 -0.99 -19.07 0.17
N ALA A 154 -0.07 -18.18 -0.14
CA ALA A 154 1.10 -18.47 -0.95
C ALA A 154 2.32 -17.67 -0.49
N LYS A 155 3.47 -17.99 -1.08
CA LYS A 155 4.70 -17.23 -0.92
C LYS A 155 5.47 -17.09 -2.21
N LEU A 156 6.25 -16.02 -2.34
CA LEU A 156 7.16 -15.74 -3.44
C LEU A 156 8.57 -15.49 -2.90
N SER A 157 9.58 -16.08 -3.54
CA SER A 157 10.99 -15.90 -3.17
C SER A 157 11.52 -14.58 -3.72
N MET A 158 11.87 -13.63 -2.84
CA MET A 158 12.46 -12.35 -3.27
C MET A 158 13.88 -12.53 -3.82
N ARG A 159 14.57 -13.61 -3.42
CA ARG A 159 15.84 -14.00 -4.01
C ARG A 159 15.68 -14.43 -5.48
N GLU A 160 14.65 -15.20 -5.80
CA GLU A 160 14.39 -15.60 -7.20
C GLU A 160 13.95 -14.41 -8.05
N VAL A 161 13.16 -13.50 -7.48
CA VAL A 161 12.84 -12.21 -8.11
C VAL A 161 14.11 -11.42 -8.42
N ALA A 162 15.03 -11.30 -7.47
CA ALA A 162 16.28 -10.59 -7.69
C ALA A 162 17.16 -11.24 -8.77
N LEU A 163 17.19 -12.57 -8.84
CA LEU A 163 17.92 -13.30 -9.89
C LEU A 163 17.29 -13.07 -11.27
N ALA A 164 15.97 -13.17 -11.39
CA ALA A 164 15.27 -12.94 -12.66
C ALA A 164 15.45 -11.49 -13.14
N MET A 165 15.33 -10.51 -12.25
CA MET A 165 15.53 -9.10 -12.58
C MET A 165 16.98 -8.74 -12.93
N ALA A 166 17.96 -9.58 -12.56
CA ALA A 166 19.35 -9.37 -12.94
C ALA A 166 19.64 -9.73 -14.41
N GLU A 167 18.73 -10.47 -15.08
CA GLU A 167 18.88 -10.86 -16.49
C GLU A 167 18.61 -9.70 -17.45
N GLY A 168 17.83 -8.71 -17.02
CA GLY A 168 17.53 -7.52 -17.81
C GLY A 168 16.46 -6.63 -17.18
N PRO A 169 16.27 -5.42 -17.72
CA PRO A 169 15.22 -4.52 -17.28
C PRO A 169 13.83 -5.02 -17.71
N GLY A 170 12.82 -4.69 -16.92
CA GLY A 170 11.41 -4.93 -17.24
C GLY A 170 10.75 -5.99 -16.37
N ASP A 171 9.56 -6.41 -16.81
CA ASP A 171 8.75 -7.40 -16.13
C ASP A 171 9.38 -8.79 -16.16
N VAL A 172 9.26 -9.52 -15.06
CA VAL A 172 9.62 -10.93 -14.92
C VAL A 172 8.44 -11.72 -14.39
N ASN A 173 8.47 -13.04 -14.52
CA ASN A 173 7.39 -13.90 -14.03
C ASN A 173 7.91 -15.03 -13.17
N VAL A 174 8.18 -14.72 -11.90
CA VAL A 174 8.62 -15.69 -10.90
C VAL A 174 7.43 -16.44 -10.34
N THR A 175 7.58 -17.76 -10.25
CA THR A 175 6.56 -18.66 -9.73
C THR A 175 6.39 -18.49 -8.22
N TYR A 176 5.17 -18.29 -7.76
CA TYR A 176 4.83 -18.37 -6.34
C TYR A 176 4.44 -19.81 -5.96
N HIS A 177 4.52 -20.11 -4.67
CA HIS A 177 4.21 -21.43 -4.12
C HIS A 177 3.04 -21.34 -3.14
N LYS A 178 1.96 -22.09 -3.44
CA LYS A 178 0.84 -22.26 -2.53
C LYS A 178 1.29 -22.93 -1.22
N ILE A 179 0.68 -22.51 -0.13
CA ILE A 179 0.81 -23.07 1.21
C ILE A 179 -0.54 -23.66 1.62
N ASP A 180 -0.52 -24.92 2.06
CA ASP A 180 -1.71 -25.56 2.62
C ASP A 180 -1.76 -25.31 4.12
N LEU A 181 -2.88 -24.72 4.56
CA LEU A 181 -3.16 -24.42 5.95
C LEU A 181 -4.32 -25.30 6.45
N PRO A 182 -4.38 -25.59 7.76
CA PRO A 182 -5.44 -26.42 8.31
C PRO A 182 -6.81 -25.74 8.23
N GLU A 183 -7.86 -26.54 8.36
CA GLU A 183 -9.27 -26.14 8.23
C GLU A 183 -9.73 -25.07 9.25
N SER A 184 -8.95 -24.83 10.29
CA SER A 184 -9.17 -23.74 11.24
C SER A 184 -8.88 -22.35 10.65
N VAL A 185 -8.15 -22.27 9.53
CA VAL A 185 -7.80 -21.02 8.84
C VAL A 185 -8.66 -20.90 7.59
N GLN A 186 -9.58 -19.94 7.57
CA GLN A 186 -10.59 -19.81 6.52
C GLN A 186 -10.70 -18.38 6.03
N MET A 187 -10.55 -18.18 4.71
CA MET A 187 -10.57 -16.88 4.05
C MET A 187 -9.55 -15.93 4.69
N THR A 188 -8.27 -16.28 4.58
CA THR A 188 -7.19 -15.41 5.07
C THR A 188 -7.26 -14.07 4.35
N ASN A 189 -7.22 -12.97 5.09
CA ASN A 189 -7.23 -11.64 4.53
C ASN A 189 -5.98 -10.89 4.96
N GLY A 190 -5.97 -10.22 6.11
CA GLY A 190 -4.81 -9.45 6.56
C GLY A 190 -3.72 -10.26 7.25
N GLY A 191 -2.55 -9.63 7.34
CA GLY A 191 -1.36 -10.24 7.91
C GLY A 191 -0.34 -9.21 8.38
N THR A 192 0.38 -9.55 9.44
CA THR A 192 1.53 -8.75 9.91
C THR A 192 2.57 -9.65 10.57
N GLY A 193 3.76 -9.10 10.77
CA GLY A 193 4.78 -9.76 11.56
C GLY A 193 6.19 -9.58 11.02
N LEU A 194 7.17 -10.24 11.63
CA LEU A 194 6.96 -11.40 12.52
C LEU A 194 6.58 -11.02 13.97
N TYR A 195 5.52 -11.62 14.50
CA TYR A 195 5.20 -11.60 15.93
C TYR A 195 5.72 -12.87 16.59
N LYS A 196 6.71 -12.76 17.49
CA LYS A 196 7.37 -13.92 18.13
C LYS A 196 7.93 -14.92 17.11
N GLY A 197 8.49 -14.40 16.01
CA GLY A 197 9.05 -15.20 14.91
C GLY A 197 8.02 -15.89 13.99
N GLN A 198 6.72 -15.63 14.19
CA GLN A 198 5.61 -16.19 13.42
C GLN A 198 4.86 -15.10 12.66
N ILE A 199 4.10 -15.48 11.63
CA ILE A 199 3.19 -14.57 10.92
C ILE A 199 1.87 -14.53 11.68
N LEU A 200 1.38 -13.34 11.99
CA LEU A 200 0.05 -13.13 12.56
C LEU A 200 -0.93 -12.85 11.42
N LEU A 201 -1.96 -13.68 11.28
CA LEU A 201 -2.97 -13.57 10.23
C LEU A 201 -4.35 -13.29 10.83
N THR A 202 -5.13 -12.50 10.11
CA THR A 202 -6.58 -12.37 10.26
C THR A 202 -7.28 -13.19 9.20
N ASN A 203 -8.35 -13.88 9.61
CA ASN A 203 -9.14 -14.72 8.73
C ASN A 203 -10.61 -14.29 8.83
N GLU A 204 -11.27 -14.13 7.69
CA GLU A 204 -12.66 -13.66 7.59
C GLU A 204 -13.69 -14.72 8.02
N GLY A 205 -13.27 -15.98 8.08
CA GLY A 205 -14.15 -17.12 8.31
C GLY A 205 -14.92 -17.51 7.05
N ARG A 206 -15.69 -18.60 7.13
CA ARG A 206 -16.43 -19.13 5.98
C ARG A 206 -17.64 -19.95 6.42
N GLY A 207 -18.82 -19.57 5.96
CA GLY A 207 -20.10 -20.12 6.42
C GLY A 207 -20.24 -19.96 7.93
N HIS A 208 -20.35 -21.09 8.64
CA HIS A 208 -20.39 -21.13 10.11
C HIS A 208 -19.01 -21.20 10.78
N ARG A 209 -17.93 -21.33 10.00
CA ARG A 209 -16.57 -21.31 10.56
C ARG A 209 -16.21 -19.89 10.99
N PRO A 210 -15.70 -19.70 12.21
CA PRO A 210 -15.52 -18.38 12.77
C PRO A 210 -14.41 -17.61 12.04
N ALA A 211 -14.53 -16.29 12.05
CA ALA A 211 -13.41 -15.42 11.74
C ALA A 211 -12.43 -15.47 12.92
N ASN A 212 -11.11 -15.44 12.69
CA ASN A 212 -10.16 -15.62 13.77
C ASN A 212 -8.79 -14.96 13.54
N LEU A 213 -8.06 -14.78 14.64
CA LEU A 213 -6.65 -14.42 14.67
C LEU A 213 -5.81 -15.69 14.86
N VAL A 214 -4.78 -15.87 14.04
CA VAL A 214 -3.89 -17.04 14.13
C VAL A 214 -2.42 -16.65 14.03
N LEU A 215 -1.56 -17.37 14.74
CA LEU A 215 -0.12 -17.39 14.47
C LEU A 215 0.21 -18.56 13.56
N MET A 216 0.99 -18.30 12.52
CA MET A 216 1.46 -19.29 11.55
C MET A 216 2.98 -19.34 11.56
N ASN A 217 3.55 -20.54 11.65
CA ASN A 217 4.98 -20.73 11.48
C ASN A 217 5.45 -20.31 10.08
N THR A 218 6.63 -19.70 10.00
CA THR A 218 7.23 -19.25 8.73
C THR A 218 7.85 -20.37 7.90
N ARG A 219 7.92 -21.59 8.44
CA ARG A 219 8.50 -22.76 7.79
C ARG A 219 7.52 -23.93 7.80
N SER A 220 7.61 -24.77 6.78
CA SER A 220 6.90 -26.05 6.70
C SER A 220 7.11 -26.86 8.00
N PRO A 221 6.06 -27.44 8.59
CA PRO A 221 4.71 -27.66 8.03
C PRO A 221 3.71 -26.50 8.22
N TYR A 222 4.18 -25.26 8.50
CA TYR A 222 3.33 -24.07 8.64
C TYR A 222 2.25 -24.20 9.72
N ASN A 223 2.56 -24.89 10.82
CA ASN A 223 1.65 -25.07 11.95
C ASN A 223 1.05 -23.75 12.39
N VAL A 224 -0.24 -23.80 12.73
CA VAL A 224 -1.00 -22.63 13.16
C VAL A 224 -1.46 -22.76 14.61
N THR A 225 -1.62 -21.64 15.29
CA THR A 225 -2.24 -21.54 16.61
C THR A 225 -3.33 -20.48 16.57
N VAL A 226 -4.57 -20.87 16.85
CA VAL A 226 -5.68 -19.93 16.98
C VAL A 226 -5.55 -19.17 18.29
N LEU A 227 -5.53 -17.84 18.22
CA LEU A 227 -5.41 -16.96 19.38
C LEU A 227 -6.76 -16.47 19.88
N LEU A 228 -7.69 -16.20 18.96
CA LEU A 228 -8.98 -15.59 19.25
C LEU A 228 -9.94 -15.78 18.07
N ASP A 229 -11.20 -16.12 18.33
CA ASP A 229 -12.23 -16.31 17.30
C ASP A 229 -13.61 -15.70 17.65
N HIS A 230 -13.72 -15.01 18.78
CA HIS A 230 -14.96 -14.35 19.20
C HIS A 230 -14.74 -13.16 20.15
N PHE A 231 -15.73 -12.28 20.27
CA PHE A 231 -15.83 -11.25 21.30
C PHE A 231 -16.84 -11.67 22.38
N TYR A 232 -16.36 -12.23 23.51
CA TYR A 232 -17.21 -12.73 24.61
C TYR A 232 -18.39 -13.62 24.16
N GLY A 233 -18.12 -14.57 23.25
CA GLY A 233 -19.11 -15.47 22.66
C GLY A 233 -19.84 -14.91 21.43
N ARG A 234 -19.66 -13.63 21.08
CA ARG A 234 -20.19 -13.03 19.85
C ARG A 234 -19.21 -13.24 18.70
N GLN A 235 -19.72 -13.79 17.61
CA GLN A 235 -18.93 -14.04 16.40
C GLN A 235 -18.57 -12.73 15.70
N PHE A 236 -17.30 -12.57 15.35
CA PHE A 236 -16.81 -11.49 14.49
C PHE A 236 -17.47 -11.55 13.10
N ASN A 237 -17.56 -10.39 12.45
CA ASN A 237 -18.12 -10.26 11.11
C ASN A 237 -17.19 -10.92 10.08
N SER A 238 -16.02 -10.35 9.85
CA SER A 238 -14.95 -10.81 8.95
C SER A 238 -13.69 -10.01 9.31
N LEU A 239 -12.71 -10.65 9.96
CA LEU A 239 -11.50 -9.94 10.37
C LEU A 239 -10.67 -9.58 9.14
N ASN A 240 -10.29 -8.31 9.01
CA ASN A 240 -9.74 -7.78 7.77
C ASN A 240 -8.23 -7.49 7.85
N ASP A 241 -7.74 -6.53 8.64
CA ASP A 241 -6.30 -6.27 8.80
C ASP A 241 -5.88 -6.23 10.28
N VAL A 242 -4.58 -6.40 10.53
CA VAL A 242 -3.99 -6.53 11.86
C VAL A 242 -2.62 -5.87 11.96
N LYS A 243 -2.34 -5.22 13.09
CA LYS A 243 -1.01 -4.70 13.48
C LYS A 243 -0.76 -4.94 14.96
N VAL A 244 0.51 -4.98 15.35
CA VAL A 244 0.92 -5.16 16.75
C VAL A 244 1.50 -3.84 17.27
N HIS A 245 1.04 -3.44 18.46
CA HIS A 245 1.57 -2.28 19.16
C HIS A 245 2.82 -2.67 19.98
N SER A 246 3.70 -1.72 20.28
CA SER A 246 4.92 -1.94 21.07
C SER A 246 4.70 -2.56 22.46
N SER A 247 3.50 -2.43 23.02
CA SER A 247 3.07 -3.09 24.27
C SER A 247 2.88 -4.62 24.15
N GLY A 248 2.83 -5.12 22.91
CA GLY A 248 2.51 -6.50 22.56
C GLY A 248 1.01 -6.79 22.39
N ASN A 249 0.14 -5.78 22.49
CA ASN A 249 -1.27 -5.90 22.14
C ASN A 249 -1.45 -5.96 20.62
N ILE A 250 -2.41 -6.76 20.18
CA ILE A 250 -2.78 -6.97 18.79
C ILE A 250 -4.00 -6.10 18.49
N PHE A 251 -3.93 -5.29 17.44
CA PHE A 251 -5.00 -4.42 16.98
C PHE A 251 -5.48 -4.88 15.62
N PHE A 252 -6.79 -5.00 15.44
CA PHE A 252 -7.36 -5.54 14.21
C PHE A 252 -8.74 -4.95 13.90
N THR A 253 -9.11 -4.99 12.63
CA THR A 253 -10.39 -4.48 12.13
C THR A 253 -11.39 -5.61 11.88
N ASP A 254 -12.66 -5.35 12.18
CA ASP A 254 -13.78 -6.25 11.90
C ASP A 254 -14.81 -5.52 11.02
N VAL A 255 -15.11 -6.10 9.86
CA VAL A 255 -15.83 -5.46 8.75
C VAL A 255 -16.70 -6.53 8.05
N PRO A 256 -17.78 -6.20 7.33
CA PRO A 256 -18.72 -7.22 6.84
C PRO A 256 -18.39 -7.72 5.43
N TYR A 257 -17.12 -7.71 5.02
CA TYR A 257 -16.74 -8.06 3.65
C TYR A 257 -17.12 -9.49 3.27
N GLY A 258 -16.91 -10.47 4.14
CA GLY A 258 -17.32 -11.84 3.86
C GLY A 258 -18.83 -12.01 3.61
N TYR A 259 -19.66 -11.13 4.19
CA TYR A 259 -21.09 -11.06 3.86
C TYR A 259 -21.33 -10.46 2.46
N TYR A 260 -20.66 -9.36 2.14
CA TYR A 260 -20.73 -8.73 0.81
C TYR A 260 -20.13 -9.58 -0.31
N GLN A 261 -19.25 -10.53 0.02
CA GLN A 261 -18.68 -11.52 -0.89
C GLN A 261 -19.44 -12.86 -0.90
N HIS A 262 -20.52 -12.97 -0.10
CA HIS A 262 -21.44 -14.11 -0.03
C HIS A 262 -20.85 -15.43 0.48
N PHE A 263 -19.80 -15.38 1.30
CA PHE A 263 -19.27 -16.57 1.97
C PHE A 263 -19.46 -16.54 3.49
N LYS A 264 -20.03 -15.47 4.05
CA LYS A 264 -20.45 -15.37 5.47
C LYS A 264 -21.92 -14.95 5.59
N PRO A 265 -22.58 -15.32 6.70
CA PRO A 265 -23.92 -14.83 7.01
C PRO A 265 -23.90 -13.33 7.32
N GLU A 266 -25.09 -12.75 7.46
CA GLU A 266 -25.26 -11.34 7.84
C GLU A 266 -24.48 -10.99 9.13
N PRO A 267 -23.79 -9.83 9.17
CA PRO A 267 -23.00 -9.41 10.32
C PRO A 267 -23.85 -9.28 11.60
N ARG A 268 -23.23 -9.60 12.75
CA ARG A 268 -23.88 -9.56 14.08
C ARG A 268 -23.18 -8.63 15.07
N LEU A 269 -22.09 -7.99 14.62
CA LEU A 269 -21.36 -6.97 15.35
C LEU A 269 -21.32 -5.68 14.52
N PRO A 270 -21.21 -4.50 15.16
CA PRO A 270 -20.86 -3.28 14.46
C PRO A 270 -19.47 -3.37 13.83
N ASN A 271 -19.19 -2.51 12.85
CA ASN A 271 -17.87 -2.40 12.24
C ASN A 271 -16.93 -1.64 13.19
N GLN A 272 -15.88 -2.30 13.67
CA GLN A 272 -15.10 -1.80 14.80
C GLN A 272 -13.62 -2.18 14.70
N VAL A 273 -12.80 -1.45 15.44
CA VAL A 273 -11.39 -1.79 15.69
C VAL A 273 -11.27 -2.34 17.11
N TYR A 274 -10.58 -3.45 17.26
CA TYR A 274 -10.38 -4.14 18.54
C TYR A 274 -8.91 -4.11 18.96
N SER A 275 -8.67 -4.16 20.28
CA SER A 275 -7.38 -4.46 20.88
C SER A 275 -7.50 -5.75 21.68
N PHE A 276 -6.62 -6.70 21.40
CA PHE A 276 -6.48 -7.97 22.11
C PHE A 276 -5.12 -8.09 22.79
N ASN A 277 -5.11 -8.44 24.07
CA ASN A 277 -3.90 -8.73 24.83
C ASN A 277 -3.72 -10.25 24.94
N PRO A 278 -2.79 -10.85 24.18
CA PRO A 278 -2.60 -12.30 24.16
C PRO A 278 -2.02 -12.87 25.46
N ARG A 279 -1.51 -12.04 26.38
CA ARG A 279 -1.01 -12.50 27.69
C ARG A 279 -2.12 -12.68 28.72
N THR A 280 -3.17 -11.87 28.64
CA THR A 280 -4.26 -11.85 29.63
C THR A 280 -5.59 -12.36 29.07
N GLY A 281 -5.71 -12.46 27.75
CA GLY A 281 -6.98 -12.75 27.08
C GLY A 281 -7.92 -11.54 27.00
N ALA A 282 -7.54 -10.38 27.55
CA ALA A 282 -8.38 -9.19 27.54
C ALA A 282 -8.58 -8.67 26.12
N ILE A 283 -9.83 -8.43 25.74
CA ILE A 283 -10.21 -7.82 24.47
C ILE A 283 -11.18 -6.66 24.70
N ARG A 284 -11.02 -5.58 23.94
CA ARG A 284 -11.98 -4.47 23.92
C ARG A 284 -12.02 -3.77 22.57
N VAL A 285 -13.10 -3.05 22.33
CA VAL A 285 -13.21 -2.10 21.23
C VAL A 285 -12.34 -0.87 21.54
N VAL A 286 -11.65 -0.35 20.53
CA VAL A 286 -10.84 0.87 20.61
C VAL A 286 -11.35 1.99 19.71
N ALA A 287 -12.12 1.67 18.65
CA ALA A 287 -12.83 2.62 17.80
C ALA A 287 -14.06 1.97 17.14
N ASP A 288 -15.17 2.70 17.03
CA ASP A 288 -16.45 2.22 16.49
C ASP A 288 -17.16 3.19 15.53
N GLN A 289 -16.65 4.40 15.35
CA GLN A 289 -17.23 5.44 14.49
C GLN A 289 -16.66 5.44 13.07
N LEU A 290 -16.27 4.27 12.54
CA LEU A 290 -15.81 4.09 11.17
C LEU A 290 -16.91 3.37 10.39
N ASN A 291 -17.08 3.70 9.11
CA ASN A 291 -18.09 3.02 8.29
C ASN A 291 -17.65 1.59 7.99
N LYS A 292 -16.44 1.41 7.45
CA LYS A 292 -15.80 0.11 7.20
C LYS A 292 -14.31 0.23 7.51
N PRO A 293 -13.89 -0.04 8.76
CA PRO A 293 -12.48 0.00 9.12
C PRO A 293 -11.75 -1.10 8.35
N ASN A 294 -10.63 -0.75 7.71
CA ASN A 294 -9.87 -1.64 6.86
C ASN A 294 -8.40 -1.71 7.33
N GLY A 295 -7.42 -1.33 6.50
CA GLY A 295 -6.01 -1.31 6.88
C GLY A 295 -5.74 -0.38 8.05
N LEU A 296 -4.81 -0.76 8.92
CA LEU A 296 -4.28 0.11 9.97
C LEU A 296 -2.76 0.09 10.03
N THR A 297 -2.17 1.17 10.53
CA THR A 297 -0.73 1.24 10.84
C THR A 297 -0.46 2.23 11.96
N PHE A 298 0.56 1.97 12.77
CA PHE A 298 1.01 2.89 13.82
C PHE A 298 2.09 3.84 13.29
N SER A 299 2.22 5.01 13.91
CA SER A 299 3.46 5.79 13.81
C SER A 299 4.63 5.00 14.38
N ARG A 300 5.87 5.37 14.00
CA ARG A 300 7.08 4.67 14.48
C ARG A 300 7.24 4.72 16.01
N ASP A 301 6.72 5.77 16.65
CA ASP A 301 6.71 5.93 18.10
C ASP A 301 5.46 5.35 18.79
N TYR A 302 4.56 4.74 18.02
CA TYR A 302 3.31 4.11 18.44
C TYR A 302 2.30 5.03 19.13
N LYS A 303 2.50 6.36 19.11
CA LYS A 303 1.59 7.33 19.73
C LYS A 303 0.42 7.72 18.83
N THR A 304 0.50 7.38 17.56
CA THR A 304 -0.50 7.69 16.55
C THR A 304 -0.87 6.41 15.82
N VAL A 305 -2.14 6.26 15.45
CA VAL A 305 -2.61 5.17 14.61
C VAL A 305 -3.45 5.73 13.47
N TYR A 306 -3.19 5.23 12.28
CA TYR A 306 -3.94 5.51 11.06
C TYR A 306 -4.83 4.30 10.77
N VAL A 307 -6.09 4.55 10.42
CA VAL A 307 -7.07 3.52 10.07
C VAL A 307 -7.81 3.95 8.83
N ALA A 308 -7.76 3.13 7.78
CA ALA A 308 -8.52 3.35 6.56
C ALA A 308 -10.02 3.11 6.81
N ASP A 309 -10.86 3.96 6.23
CA ASP A 309 -12.31 3.81 6.19
C ASP A 309 -12.76 3.67 4.73
N THR A 310 -13.06 2.45 4.33
CA THR A 310 -13.47 2.05 2.97
C THR A 310 -14.99 2.04 2.83
N GLY A 311 -15.69 2.92 3.56
CA GLY A 311 -17.14 3.03 3.58
C GLY A 311 -17.80 3.11 2.20
N SER A 312 -17.13 3.75 1.22
CA SER A 312 -17.56 3.84 -0.18
C SER A 312 -17.67 2.49 -0.88
N LEU A 313 -16.99 1.46 -0.39
CA LEU A 313 -17.03 0.11 -0.92
C LEU A 313 -18.15 -0.70 -0.26
N ILE A 314 -19.10 -1.20 -1.06
CA ILE A 314 -20.17 -2.10 -0.59
C ILE A 314 -20.09 -3.47 -1.28
N GLY A 315 -18.88 -3.86 -1.71
CA GLY A 315 -18.61 -5.14 -2.35
C GLY A 315 -19.42 -5.32 -3.65
N LYS A 316 -20.11 -6.46 -3.80
CA LYS A 316 -20.93 -6.73 -4.99
C LYS A 316 -22.15 -5.82 -5.14
N PHE A 317 -22.51 -5.06 -4.10
CA PHE A 317 -23.60 -4.09 -4.18
C PHE A 317 -23.19 -2.76 -4.86
N GLY A 318 -21.92 -2.65 -5.28
CA GLY A 318 -21.40 -1.51 -6.04
C GLY A 318 -20.52 -0.59 -5.20
N HIS A 319 -20.53 0.68 -5.58
CA HIS A 319 -19.78 1.75 -4.94
C HIS A 319 -20.72 2.89 -4.60
N ASN A 320 -20.52 3.50 -3.43
CA ASN A 320 -21.20 4.72 -3.04
C ASN A 320 -20.17 5.81 -2.72
N PRO A 321 -19.85 6.71 -3.67
CA PRO A 321 -18.83 7.73 -3.49
C PRO A 321 -19.21 8.81 -2.48
N THR A 322 -20.44 8.81 -1.96
CA THR A 322 -20.88 9.72 -0.89
C THR A 322 -20.50 9.23 0.52
N LEU A 323 -20.01 7.99 0.63
CA LEU A 323 -19.52 7.39 1.87
C LEU A 323 -17.99 7.53 1.99
N PRO A 324 -17.40 7.30 3.18
CA PRO A 324 -15.98 7.50 3.39
C PRO A 324 -15.06 6.71 2.45
N ALA A 325 -14.04 7.39 1.93
CA ALA A 325 -12.82 6.82 1.33
C ALA A 325 -11.58 7.44 2.03
N THR A 326 -11.72 7.72 3.32
CA THR A 326 -10.77 8.50 4.12
C THR A 326 -9.81 7.60 4.88
N ILE A 327 -8.61 8.10 5.13
CA ILE A 327 -7.75 7.62 6.22
C ILE A 327 -8.03 8.49 7.45
N GLN A 328 -8.43 7.85 8.54
CA GLN A 328 -8.66 8.50 9.84
C GLN A 328 -7.42 8.31 10.72
N VAL A 329 -7.12 9.28 11.57
CA VAL A 329 -6.00 9.22 12.51
C VAL A 329 -6.47 9.48 13.93
N TYR A 330 -5.85 8.77 14.87
CA TYR A 330 -6.13 8.83 16.31
C TYR A 330 -4.83 8.94 17.10
N ASP A 331 -4.93 9.55 18.27
CA ASP A 331 -3.88 9.47 19.28
C ASP A 331 -4.06 8.16 20.06
N VAL A 332 -2.97 7.48 20.35
CA VAL A 332 -2.95 6.23 21.15
C VAL A 332 -2.63 6.59 22.59
N ASP A 333 -3.57 6.36 23.49
CA ASP A 333 -3.38 6.61 24.90
C ASP A 333 -2.31 5.68 25.50
N SER A 334 -1.29 6.24 26.16
CA SER A 334 -0.13 5.45 26.61
C SER A 334 -0.43 4.47 27.74
N GLU A 335 -1.50 4.68 28.51
CA GLU A 335 -1.85 3.84 29.66
C GLU A 335 -2.87 2.77 29.27
N THR A 336 -3.94 3.19 28.61
CA THR A 336 -5.09 2.33 28.27
C THR A 336 -4.99 1.72 26.88
N LEU A 337 -4.18 2.32 25.99
CA LEU A 337 -4.13 2.05 24.55
C LEU A 337 -5.43 2.37 23.81
N ALA A 338 -6.28 3.23 24.36
CA ALA A 338 -7.50 3.68 23.69
C ALA A 338 -7.17 4.64 22.54
N PHE A 339 -7.96 4.60 21.47
CA PHE A 339 -7.83 5.55 20.38
C PHE A 339 -8.65 6.80 20.72
N LYS A 340 -8.00 7.97 20.69
CA LYS A 340 -8.56 9.27 21.06
C LYS A 340 -8.43 10.25 19.90
N ASN A 341 -9.17 11.37 19.97
CA ASN A 341 -9.02 12.52 19.07
C ASN A 341 -9.08 12.15 17.57
N LYS A 342 -10.12 11.40 17.19
CA LYS A 342 -10.40 11.05 15.78
C LYS A 342 -10.39 12.30 14.91
N ARG A 343 -9.61 12.28 13.83
CA ARG A 343 -9.55 13.34 12.83
C ARG A 343 -9.24 12.73 11.46
N VAL A 344 -9.61 13.45 10.40
CA VAL A 344 -9.26 13.06 9.03
C VAL A 344 -7.76 13.30 8.82
N PHE A 345 -7.08 12.32 8.24
CA PHE A 345 -5.71 12.46 7.77
C PHE A 345 -5.67 12.72 6.26
N ALA A 346 -6.28 11.83 5.48
CA ALA A 346 -6.27 11.92 4.02
C ALA A 346 -7.60 11.40 3.41
N TYR A 347 -7.81 11.71 2.14
CA TYR A 347 -8.88 11.17 1.30
C TYR A 347 -8.26 10.57 0.04
N ALA A 348 -8.59 9.32 -0.27
CA ALA A 348 -8.11 8.67 -1.49
C ALA A 348 -8.84 9.23 -2.70
N ASP A 349 -8.10 9.72 -3.69
CA ASP A 349 -8.67 10.28 -4.93
C ASP A 349 -9.11 9.20 -5.93
N SER A 350 -8.63 7.96 -5.76
CA SER A 350 -9.00 6.79 -6.56
C SER A 350 -9.49 5.66 -5.65
N GLY A 351 -10.79 5.35 -5.73
CA GLY A 351 -11.42 4.32 -4.91
C GLY A 351 -11.37 4.62 -3.41
N ALA A 352 -10.68 3.77 -2.65
CA ALA A 352 -10.40 3.95 -1.23
C ALA A 352 -9.03 3.33 -0.89
N ALA A 353 -8.40 3.82 0.19
CA ALA A 353 -7.21 3.17 0.73
C ALA A 353 -7.61 1.87 1.46
N ASP A 354 -6.95 0.77 1.12
CA ASP A 354 -7.15 -0.57 1.66
C ASP A 354 -6.07 -0.84 2.73
N GLY A 355 -5.04 -1.65 2.43
CA GLY A 355 -3.87 -1.82 3.29
C GLY A 355 -3.07 -0.52 3.50
N LEU A 356 -2.59 -0.31 4.73
CA LEU A 356 -1.80 0.86 5.14
C LEU A 356 -0.39 0.49 5.64
N GLY A 357 0.55 1.43 5.49
CA GLY A 357 1.93 1.32 5.96
C GLY A 357 2.59 2.69 6.08
N ILE A 358 3.77 2.75 6.71
CA ILE A 358 4.56 3.98 6.81
C ILE A 358 6.03 3.75 6.48
N ASP A 359 6.69 4.78 5.97
CA ASP A 359 8.14 4.79 5.77
C ASP A 359 8.91 5.42 6.94
N GLU A 360 10.23 5.52 6.76
CA GLU A 360 11.13 6.09 7.76
C GLU A 360 11.01 7.60 7.96
N PHE A 361 10.43 8.32 6.99
CA PHE A 361 10.12 9.75 7.09
C PHE A 361 8.75 10.02 7.71
N GLY A 362 7.97 8.98 7.98
CA GLY A 362 6.62 9.09 8.51
C GLY A 362 5.57 9.39 7.44
N ASN A 363 5.91 9.24 6.15
CA ASN A 363 4.92 9.25 5.09
C ASN A 363 4.01 8.02 5.24
N VAL A 364 2.72 8.20 5.00
CA VAL A 364 1.70 7.16 5.08
C VAL A 364 1.38 6.69 3.67
N TYR A 365 1.39 5.38 3.49
CA TYR A 365 1.13 4.69 2.24
C TYR A 365 -0.23 4.01 2.33
N GLY A 366 -0.99 4.02 1.23
CA GLY A 366 -2.26 3.30 1.13
C GLY A 366 -2.43 2.64 -0.23
N ALA A 367 -2.79 1.36 -0.24
CA ALA A 367 -3.16 0.64 -1.46
C ALA A 367 -4.52 1.17 -1.96
N CYS A 368 -4.55 1.76 -3.15
CA CYS A 368 -5.72 2.42 -3.73
C CYS A 368 -6.07 1.79 -5.08
N PHE A 369 -7.14 2.30 -5.71
CA PHE A 369 -7.67 1.71 -6.95
C PHE A 369 -6.79 1.95 -8.18
N ASP A 370 -5.78 2.82 -8.10
CA ASP A 370 -4.83 3.14 -9.15
C ASP A 370 -3.37 2.74 -8.82
N GLY A 371 -3.14 2.07 -7.68
CA GLY A 371 -1.80 1.65 -7.24
C GLY A 371 -1.57 1.90 -5.76
N VAL A 372 -0.42 2.45 -5.38
CA VAL A 372 -0.13 2.84 -3.99
C VAL A 372 0.08 4.34 -3.90
N ASN A 373 -0.70 4.99 -3.04
CA ASN A 373 -0.65 6.44 -2.83
C ASN A 373 0.20 6.76 -1.60
N VAL A 374 0.98 7.84 -1.67
CA VAL A 374 1.87 8.28 -0.58
C VAL A 374 1.49 9.67 -0.14
N TRP A 375 1.12 9.79 1.14
CA TRP A 375 0.84 11.06 1.80
C TRP A 375 1.96 11.41 2.78
N ASN A 376 2.38 12.67 2.81
CA ASN A 376 3.32 13.14 3.81
C ASN A 376 2.67 13.18 5.22
N PRO A 377 3.43 13.44 6.32
CA PRO A 377 2.88 13.47 7.67
C PRO A 377 1.75 14.49 7.92
N SER A 378 1.55 15.46 7.03
CA SER A 378 0.41 16.40 7.10
C SER A 378 -0.84 15.91 6.37
N GLY A 379 -0.79 14.75 5.71
CA GLY A 379 -1.92 14.21 4.94
C GLY A 379 -2.00 14.70 3.49
N THR A 380 -0.94 15.36 2.99
CA THR A 380 -0.86 15.84 1.61
C THR A 380 -0.32 14.74 0.71
N LEU A 381 -1.01 14.45 -0.40
CA LEU A 381 -0.55 13.47 -1.38
C LEU A 381 0.70 14.00 -2.09
N ILE A 382 1.82 13.28 -1.98
CA ILE A 382 3.11 13.67 -2.57
C ILE A 382 3.45 12.86 -3.83
N GLY A 383 2.92 11.65 -3.95
CA GLY A 383 3.12 10.84 -5.15
C GLY A 383 2.39 9.50 -5.11
N LYS A 384 2.50 8.76 -6.21
CA LYS A 384 1.92 7.43 -6.38
C LYS A 384 2.86 6.47 -7.10
N PHE A 385 2.80 5.22 -6.69
CA PHE A 385 3.22 4.06 -7.49
C PHE A 385 2.02 3.70 -8.38
N PHE A 386 1.90 4.38 -9.52
CA PHE A 386 0.71 4.33 -10.36
C PHE A 386 0.72 3.07 -11.24
N LEU A 387 -0.22 2.18 -11.01
CA LEU A 387 -0.39 0.92 -11.73
C LEU A 387 -1.53 0.97 -12.76
N GLY A 388 -2.44 1.94 -12.64
CA GLY A 388 -3.67 2.02 -13.43
C GLY A 388 -4.64 0.86 -13.19
N THR A 389 -4.43 0.13 -12.09
CA THR A 389 -5.27 -0.95 -11.60
C THR A 389 -5.22 -0.96 -10.09
N LYS A 390 -6.22 -1.58 -9.48
CA LYS A 390 -6.34 -1.67 -8.04
C LYS A 390 -5.19 -2.44 -7.42
N SER A 391 -4.63 -1.87 -6.35
CA SER A 391 -3.84 -2.59 -5.37
C SER A 391 -4.69 -2.81 -4.11
N ALA A 392 -4.67 -4.01 -3.56
CA ALA A 392 -5.37 -4.33 -2.32
C ALA A 392 -4.44 -4.20 -1.09
N ASN A 393 -3.15 -4.51 -1.24
CA ASN A 393 -2.19 -4.31 -0.15
C ASN A 393 -0.73 -4.22 -0.68
N PHE A 394 0.20 -3.85 0.19
CA PHE A 394 1.63 -3.82 -0.09
C PHE A 394 2.46 -4.12 1.17
N ALA A 395 3.73 -4.47 1.00
CA ALA A 395 4.67 -4.56 2.12
C ALA A 395 6.06 -4.09 1.75
N PHE A 396 6.73 -3.45 2.71
CA PHE A 396 8.16 -3.23 2.64
C PHE A 396 8.90 -4.54 2.89
N ALA A 397 9.64 -5.02 1.89
CA ALA A 397 10.42 -6.24 1.96
C ALA A 397 11.89 -5.92 2.26
N GLY A 398 12.17 -5.25 3.38
CA GLY A 398 13.52 -4.76 3.70
C GLY A 398 13.83 -3.41 3.04
N LYS A 399 15.11 -3.01 3.06
CA LYS A 399 15.53 -1.67 2.59
C LYS A 399 15.30 -1.53 1.08
N GLY A 400 14.58 -0.49 0.68
CA GLY A 400 14.41 -0.10 -0.71
C GLY A 400 13.57 -1.05 -1.57
N ARG A 401 12.80 -1.96 -0.97
CA ARG A 401 11.91 -2.90 -1.69
C ARG A 401 10.47 -2.73 -1.22
N LEU A 402 9.58 -2.33 -2.12
CA LEU A 402 8.14 -2.27 -1.87
C LEU A 402 7.44 -3.31 -2.77
N VAL A 403 6.86 -4.34 -2.18
CA VAL A 403 6.07 -5.34 -2.89
C VAL A 403 4.62 -4.90 -2.88
N ILE A 404 3.99 -4.83 -4.05
CA ILE A 404 2.62 -4.34 -4.24
C ILE A 404 1.77 -5.48 -4.81
N LEU A 405 0.67 -5.82 -4.12
CA LEU A 405 -0.28 -6.83 -4.53
C LEU A 405 -1.41 -6.19 -5.33
N ALA A 406 -1.59 -6.62 -6.58
CA ALA A 406 -2.53 -6.03 -7.54
C ALA A 406 -3.39 -7.11 -8.21
N GLU A 407 -4.09 -7.89 -7.38
CA GLU A 407 -4.99 -8.99 -7.75
C GLU A 407 -4.28 -10.13 -8.49
N ASN A 408 -4.07 -9.98 -9.79
CA ASN A 408 -3.50 -11.00 -10.68
C ASN A 408 -2.02 -10.77 -10.99
N LYS A 409 -1.40 -9.80 -10.32
CA LYS A 409 0.02 -9.46 -10.45
C LYS A 409 0.61 -9.07 -9.09
N ILE A 410 1.90 -9.35 -8.95
CA ILE A 410 2.76 -8.76 -7.92
C ILE A 410 3.71 -7.81 -8.62
N TYR A 411 3.80 -6.57 -8.13
CA TYR A 411 4.82 -5.60 -8.55
C TYR A 411 5.89 -5.45 -7.48
N LEU A 412 7.14 -5.23 -7.91
CA LEU A 412 8.23 -4.80 -7.04
C LEU A 412 8.65 -3.39 -7.44
N ALA A 413 8.56 -2.46 -6.49
CA ALA A 413 9.21 -1.17 -6.60
C ALA A 413 10.57 -1.20 -5.88
N GLN A 414 11.62 -0.76 -6.57
CA GLN A 414 12.92 -0.45 -5.97
C GLN A 414 12.95 1.06 -5.67
N ILE A 415 13.17 1.41 -4.40
CA ILE A 415 13.07 2.78 -3.88
C ILE A 415 14.20 3.10 -2.89
N ASN A 416 14.27 4.33 -2.39
CA ASN A 416 15.32 4.79 -1.48
C ASN A 416 15.03 4.44 -0.01
N VAL A 417 13.75 4.49 0.37
CA VAL A 417 13.33 4.44 1.77
C VAL A 417 13.10 3.02 2.29
N SER A 418 13.07 2.92 3.61
CA SER A 418 12.66 1.72 4.36
C SER A 418 11.31 1.92 5.04
N GLY A 419 10.54 0.84 5.13
CA GLY A 419 9.32 0.81 5.94
C GLY A 419 9.57 0.76 7.45
N MET A 420 8.51 0.94 8.22
CA MET A 420 8.51 0.56 9.63
C MET A 420 8.80 -0.94 9.80
N SER A 421 9.66 -1.28 10.77
CA SER A 421 9.91 -2.67 11.12
C SER A 421 8.65 -3.27 11.73
N LEU A 422 8.20 -4.40 11.18
CA LEU A 422 7.07 -5.18 11.69
C LEU A 422 7.56 -6.40 12.50
N MET A 423 8.82 -6.40 12.95
CA MET A 423 9.35 -7.42 13.84
C MET A 423 8.94 -7.10 15.28
N TYR A 424 8.08 -7.94 15.85
CA TYR A 424 7.47 -7.76 17.16
C TYR A 424 7.85 -8.90 18.10
N GLY A 425 8.87 -8.68 18.94
CA GLY A 425 9.23 -9.56 20.04
C GLY A 425 9.98 -10.83 19.63
#